data_AF-V5DX85-F1
#
_entry.id   AF-V5DX85-F1
#
_cell.length_a   1.000
_cell.length_b   1.000
_cell.length_c   1.000
_cell.angle_alpha   90.00
_cell.angle_beta   90.00
_cell.angle_gamma   90.00
#
_symmetry.space_group_name_H-M   'P 1'
#
loop_
_entity.id
_entity.type
_entity.pdbx_description
1 polymer ?
#
loop_
_entity_poly.entity_id
_entity_poly.type
_entity_poly.pdbx_seq_one_letter_code
_entity_poly.pdbx_strand_id
1 'polypeptide(L)'
;MPQINPTGSGISLIQIYTAPCIIVGSTVVWLFWVISGEQSAAQPDRLVSPMVALFTLTALVWFIMVVVRNIAVIRGLASIRYFSDFKSDVPTDDRLERPARTFNNLMQVPTLFYIICILMLIEKETDNVQVMLAWTYVLLRWLHAIIYMALNWVPYRFASWASSCITLGIIWFRFVGHGAFS
;
A
#
# COMPACT_ATOMS: atom_id res chain seq x y z
N MET A 1 10.00 32.62 -17.37
CA MET A 1 9.24 31.59 -16.62
C MET A 1 9.59 31.72 -15.15
N PRO A 2 8.62 31.78 -14.23
CA PRO A 2 8.92 31.74 -12.80
C PRO A 2 9.58 30.38 -12.49
N GLN A 3 10.75 30.40 -11.86
CA GLN A 3 11.40 29.21 -11.35
C GLN A 3 10.53 28.63 -10.24
N ILE A 4 9.88 27.49 -10.49
CA ILE A 4 9.12 26.77 -9.49
C ILE A 4 10.13 26.24 -8.48
N ASN A 5 10.10 26.74 -7.25
CA ASN A 5 10.91 26.19 -6.18
C ASN A 5 10.45 24.74 -5.94
N PRO A 6 11.27 23.72 -6.27
CA PRO A 6 10.81 22.33 -6.29
C PRO A 6 10.51 21.79 -4.89
N THR A 7 11.00 22.44 -3.83
CA THR A 7 10.85 21.95 -2.46
C THR A 7 9.72 22.62 -1.69
N GLY A 8 9.32 23.86 -2.04
CA GLY A 8 8.20 24.64 -1.45
C GLY A 8 8.22 24.82 0.09
N SER A 9 9.16 24.17 0.76
CA SER A 9 9.35 23.96 2.19
C SER A 9 10.86 23.94 2.40
N GLY A 10 11.36 24.41 3.54
CA GLY A 10 12.81 24.50 3.85
C GLY A 10 13.54 23.15 3.95
N ILE A 11 13.05 22.10 3.30
CA ILE A 11 13.58 20.74 3.28
C ILE A 11 14.64 20.65 2.17
N SER A 12 15.83 20.17 2.52
CA SER A 12 16.91 20.00 1.55
C SER A 12 16.62 18.83 0.60
N LEU A 13 17.15 18.89 -0.63
CA LEU A 13 17.09 17.77 -1.57
C LEU A 13 17.64 16.48 -0.95
N ILE A 14 18.68 16.58 -0.11
CA ILE A 14 19.25 15.44 0.61
C ILE A 14 18.19 14.76 1.48
N GLN A 15 17.41 15.51 2.26
CA GLN A 15 16.34 14.93 3.09
C GLN A 15 15.23 14.28 2.25
N ILE A 16 14.91 14.83 1.07
CA ILE A 16 13.94 14.26 0.14
C ILE A 16 14.37 12.87 -0.35
N TYR A 17 15.67 12.64 -0.57
CA TYR A 17 16.20 11.40 -1.13
C TYR A 17 16.73 10.39 -0.10
N THR A 18 17.31 10.83 1.02
CA THR A 18 17.90 9.92 2.02
C THR A 18 16.85 9.08 2.73
N ALA A 19 15.69 9.66 2.99
CA ALA A 19 14.66 9.06 3.80
C ALA A 19 13.92 7.90 3.08
N PRO A 20 13.55 8.01 1.78
CA PRO A 20 13.14 6.86 0.96
C PRO A 20 14.15 5.72 0.89
N CYS A 21 15.45 6.04 0.85
CA CYS A 21 16.50 5.03 0.75
C CYS A 21 16.52 4.08 1.96
N ILE A 22 16.10 4.53 3.14
CA ILE A 22 15.99 3.68 4.33
C ILE A 22 14.88 2.63 4.13
N ILE A 23 13.69 3.05 3.69
CA ILE A 23 12.56 2.14 3.45
C ILE A 23 12.93 1.14 2.36
N VAL A 24 13.44 1.62 1.22
CA VAL A 24 13.80 0.75 0.09
C VAL A 24 14.97 -0.17 0.46
N GLY A 25 16.04 0.35 1.04
CA GLY A 25 17.22 -0.43 1.44
C GLY A 25 16.88 -1.50 2.46
N SER A 26 16.13 -1.17 3.51
CA SER A 26 15.66 -2.16 4.50
C SER A 26 14.76 -3.22 3.86
N THR A 27 13.87 -2.83 2.94
CA THR A 27 13.02 -3.79 2.21
C THR A 27 13.88 -4.72 1.35
N VAL A 28 14.87 -4.20 0.62
CA VAL A 28 15.74 -5.01 -0.24
C VAL A 28 16.53 -6.03 0.56
N VAL A 29 17.14 -5.61 1.68
CA VAL A 29 17.88 -6.52 2.56
C VAL A 29 16.95 -7.59 3.14
N TRP A 30 15.75 -7.20 3.58
CA TRP A 30 14.75 -8.14 4.08
C TRP A 30 14.30 -9.15 3.00
N LEU A 31 13.97 -8.67 1.80
CA LEU A 31 13.55 -9.54 0.69
C LEU A 31 14.65 -10.52 0.29
N PHE A 32 15.90 -10.06 0.23
CA PHE A 32 17.04 -10.93 -0.04
C PHE A 32 17.12 -12.06 0.99
N TRP A 33 17.08 -11.73 2.28
CA TRP A 33 17.11 -12.72 3.36
C TRP A 33 15.95 -13.71 3.29
N VAL A 34 14.72 -13.23 3.04
CA VAL A 34 13.52 -14.07 2.91
C VAL A 34 13.64 -15.04 1.73
N ILE A 35 14.11 -14.56 0.57
CA ILE A 35 14.24 -15.38 -0.65
C ILE A 35 15.36 -16.42 -0.52
N SER A 36 16.44 -16.08 0.21
CA SER A 36 17.54 -17.00 0.51
C SER A 36 17.22 -18.03 1.59
N GLY A 37 16.05 -17.93 2.24
CA GLY A 37 15.61 -18.91 3.24
C GLY A 37 15.25 -20.27 2.64
N GLU A 38 15.15 -21.27 3.51
CA GLU A 38 14.76 -22.63 3.13
C GLU A 38 13.31 -22.69 2.63
N GLN A 39 13.13 -23.27 1.45
CA GLN A 39 11.84 -23.35 0.77
C GLN A 39 11.16 -24.67 1.09
N SER A 40 10.59 -24.74 2.30
CA SER A 40 9.75 -25.89 2.68
C SER A 40 8.31 -25.64 2.27
N ALA A 41 7.65 -26.68 1.75
CA ALA A 41 6.23 -26.67 1.46
C ALA A 41 5.44 -26.22 2.70
N ALA A 42 4.49 -25.31 2.51
CA ALA A 42 3.64 -24.78 3.55
C ALA A 42 2.18 -25.07 3.24
N GLN A 43 1.35 -25.06 4.28
CA GLN A 43 -0.08 -25.25 4.10
C GLN A 43 -0.69 -24.00 3.45
N PRO A 44 -1.45 -24.13 2.33
CA PRO A 44 -1.99 -23.00 1.58
C PRO A 44 -2.93 -22.09 2.37
N ASP A 45 -3.67 -22.65 3.33
CA ASP A 45 -4.58 -21.92 4.23
C ASP A 45 -3.88 -20.79 5.01
N ARG A 46 -2.56 -20.88 5.21
CA ARG A 46 -1.77 -19.82 5.85
C ARG A 46 -1.83 -18.48 5.08
N LEU A 47 -2.14 -18.50 3.78
CA LEU A 47 -2.33 -17.30 2.96
C LEU A 47 -3.63 -16.55 3.29
N VAL A 48 -4.61 -17.21 3.92
CA VAL A 48 -5.87 -16.56 4.31
C VAL A 48 -5.62 -15.46 5.35
N SER A 49 -4.67 -15.67 6.26
CA SER A 49 -4.35 -14.69 7.31
C SER A 49 -3.88 -13.33 6.76
N PRO A 50 -2.87 -13.24 5.87
CA PRO A 50 -2.49 -11.97 5.26
C PRO A 50 -3.60 -11.38 4.38
N MET A 51 -4.43 -12.20 3.70
CA MET A 51 -5.60 -11.71 2.96
C MET A 51 -6.60 -11.00 3.90
N VAL A 52 -6.94 -11.61 5.04
CA VAL A 52 -7.84 -11.00 6.03
C VAL A 52 -7.23 -9.73 6.63
N ALA A 53 -5.92 -9.72 6.90
CA ALA A 53 -5.24 -8.55 7.43
C ALA A 53 -5.26 -7.36 6.44
N LEU A 54 -5.11 -7.62 5.15
CA LEU A 54 -5.25 -6.60 4.10
C LEU A 54 -6.70 -6.14 3.95
N PHE A 55 -7.66 -7.05 4.02
CA PHE A 55 -9.08 -6.71 3.96
C PHE A 55 -9.46 -5.80 5.12
N THR A 56 -8.96 -6.10 6.32
CA THR A 56 -9.15 -5.30 7.52
C THR A 56 -8.63 -3.88 7.34
N LEU A 57 -7.44 -3.71 6.74
CA LEU A 57 -6.92 -2.39 6.40
C LEU A 57 -7.85 -1.64 5.43
N THR A 58 -8.29 -2.29 4.36
CA THR A 58 -9.19 -1.70 3.36
C THR A 58 -10.51 -1.28 3.99
N ALA A 59 -11.13 -2.14 4.81
CA ALA A 59 -12.37 -1.87 5.52
C ALA A 59 -12.21 -0.71 6.53
N LEU A 60 -11.09 -0.68 7.26
CA LEU A 60 -10.78 0.40 8.19
C LEU A 60 -10.65 1.75 7.48
N VAL A 61 -9.88 1.82 6.39
CA VAL A 61 -9.69 3.06 5.62
C VAL A 61 -11.00 3.50 4.95
N TRP A 62 -11.80 2.55 4.46
CA TRP A 62 -13.14 2.83 3.94
C TRP A 62 -14.04 3.46 5.01
N PHE A 63 -14.08 2.89 6.20
CA PHE A 63 -14.86 3.42 7.32
C PHE A 63 -14.39 4.82 7.72
N ILE A 64 -13.07 5.03 7.84
CA ILE A 64 -12.48 6.35 8.13
C ILE A 64 -12.90 7.36 7.06
N MET A 65 -12.83 7.01 5.77
CA MET A 65 -13.26 7.88 4.67
C MET A 65 -14.74 8.28 4.82
N VAL A 66 -15.62 7.33 5.08
CA VAL A 66 -17.06 7.60 5.26
C VAL A 66 -17.28 8.56 6.43
N VAL A 67 -16.65 8.30 7.58
CA VAL A 67 -16.77 9.14 8.78
C VAL A 67 -16.26 10.56 8.51
N VAL A 68 -15.06 10.69 7.94
CA VAL A 68 -14.44 12.01 7.66
C VAL A 68 -15.30 12.83 6.71
N ARG A 69 -15.80 12.24 5.62
CA ARG A 69 -16.65 12.96 4.65
C ARG A 69 -17.96 13.41 5.25
N ASN A 70 -18.64 12.55 6.01
CA ASN A 70 -19.90 12.92 6.65
C ASN A 70 -19.70 14.04 7.69
N ILE A 71 -18.67 13.94 8.53
CA ILE A 71 -18.34 14.98 9.51
C ILE A 71 -18.00 16.30 8.80
N ALA A 72 -17.28 16.25 7.67
CA ALA A 72 -16.94 17.45 6.90
C ALA A 72 -18.18 18.19 6.39
N VAL A 73 -19.17 17.46 5.87
CA VAL A 73 -20.44 18.05 5.43
C VAL A 73 -21.24 18.61 6.61
N ILE A 74 -21.39 17.82 7.69
CA ILE A 74 -22.16 18.24 8.88
C ILE A 74 -21.55 19.50 9.53
N ARG A 75 -20.22 19.63 9.52
CA ARG A 75 -19.50 20.78 10.08
C ARG A 75 -19.32 21.94 9.09
N GLY A 76 -19.82 21.83 7.86
CA GLY A 76 -19.67 22.86 6.83
C GLY A 76 -18.22 23.04 6.33
N LEU A 77 -17.35 22.05 6.55
CA LEU A 77 -15.96 22.03 6.06
C LEU A 77 -15.86 21.59 4.59
N ALA A 78 -16.89 20.93 4.08
CA ALA A 78 -17.02 20.55 2.68
C ALA A 78 -18.50 20.62 2.26
N SER A 79 -18.77 20.98 1.00
CA SER A 79 -20.13 20.99 0.46
C SER A 79 -20.48 19.63 -0.16
N ILE A 80 -21.78 19.29 -0.21
CA ILE A 80 -22.25 18.12 -0.97
C ILE A 80 -21.89 18.27 -2.45
N ARG A 81 -21.93 19.51 -2.97
CA ARG A 81 -21.57 19.83 -4.35
C ARG A 81 -20.11 19.46 -4.64
N TYR A 82 -19.19 19.72 -3.72
CA TYR A 82 -17.79 19.30 -3.85
C TYR A 82 -17.67 17.79 -4.08
N PHE A 83 -18.36 16.96 -3.31
CA PHE A 83 -18.29 15.51 -3.49
C PHE A 83 -18.99 15.01 -4.76
N SER A 84 -19.81 15.84 -5.40
CA SER A 84 -20.45 15.50 -6.68
C SER A 84 -19.54 15.74 -7.88
N ASP A 85 -18.73 16.81 -7.87
CA ASP A 85 -17.96 17.23 -9.05
C ASP A 85 -16.44 17.29 -8.83
N PHE A 86 -15.99 17.23 -7.57
CA PHE A 86 -14.60 17.37 -7.11
C PHE A 86 -13.90 18.64 -7.62
N LYS A 87 -14.66 19.68 -7.97
CA LYS A 87 -14.18 20.92 -8.59
C LYS A 87 -14.70 22.18 -7.89
N SER A 88 -15.96 22.18 -7.46
CA SER A 88 -16.58 23.30 -6.76
C SER A 88 -16.28 23.23 -5.26
N ASP A 89 -16.11 24.37 -4.59
CA ASP A 89 -15.98 24.43 -3.11
C ASP A 89 -14.87 23.53 -2.54
N VAL A 90 -13.71 23.47 -3.21
CA VAL A 90 -12.59 22.62 -2.81
C VAL A 90 -12.22 22.89 -1.36
N PRO A 91 -12.26 21.87 -0.46
CA PRO A 91 -11.94 22.06 0.94
C PRO A 91 -10.51 22.56 1.11
N THR A 92 -10.32 23.49 2.04
CA THR A 92 -8.99 24.08 2.31
C THR A 92 -8.05 23.07 2.98
N ASP A 93 -8.60 22.10 3.73
CA ASP A 93 -7.81 21.05 4.39
C ASP A 93 -7.79 19.76 3.55
N ASP A 94 -6.63 19.48 2.95
CA ASP A 94 -6.36 18.26 2.19
C ASP A 94 -6.59 16.97 3.00
N ARG A 95 -6.51 17.02 4.35
CA ARG A 95 -6.74 15.85 5.22
C ARG A 95 -8.11 15.22 5.02
N LEU A 96 -9.10 16.00 4.55
CA LEU A 96 -10.45 15.52 4.26
C LEU A 96 -10.50 14.51 3.12
N GLU A 97 -9.60 14.63 2.15
CA GLU A 97 -9.55 13.75 0.98
C GLU A 97 -8.53 12.61 1.12
N ARG A 98 -7.57 12.71 2.05
CA ARG A 98 -6.52 11.68 2.22
C ARG A 98 -7.08 10.27 2.38
N PRO A 99 -8.07 10.00 3.27
CA PRO A 99 -8.63 8.65 3.41
C PRO A 99 -9.25 8.13 2.12
N ALA A 100 -9.92 8.98 1.34
CA ALA A 100 -10.51 8.58 0.06
C ALA A 100 -9.45 8.21 -0.97
N ARG A 101 -8.38 9.00 -1.07
CA ARG A 101 -7.24 8.70 -1.94
C ARG A 101 -6.52 7.42 -1.52
N THR A 102 -6.36 7.20 -0.21
CA THR A 102 -5.77 5.97 0.35
C THR A 102 -6.65 4.75 0.05
N PHE A 103 -7.97 4.87 0.24
CA PHE A 103 -8.92 3.80 -0.10
C PHE A 103 -8.84 3.42 -1.59
N ASN A 104 -8.86 4.41 -2.48
CA ASN A 104 -8.72 4.16 -3.93
C ASN A 104 -7.40 3.45 -4.27
N ASN A 105 -6.30 3.79 -3.60
CA ASN A 105 -5.02 3.09 -3.80
C ASN A 105 -5.11 1.61 -3.36
N LEU A 106 -5.78 1.34 -2.22
CA LEU A 106 -5.96 -0.01 -1.68
C LEU A 106 -6.85 -0.89 -2.57
N MET A 107 -7.69 -0.31 -3.42
CA MET A 107 -8.55 -1.06 -4.35
C MET A 107 -7.89 -1.41 -5.68
N GLN A 108 -6.73 -0.82 -6.01
CA GLN A 108 -6.06 -1.04 -7.29
C GLN A 108 -5.07 -2.21 -7.21
N VAL A 109 -3.86 -1.94 -6.69
CA VAL A 109 -2.77 -2.93 -6.67
C VAL A 109 -3.06 -4.13 -5.74
N PRO A 110 -3.69 -3.96 -4.57
CA PRO A 110 -4.00 -5.09 -3.68
C PRO A 110 -4.99 -6.11 -4.24
N THR A 111 -5.77 -5.77 -5.26
CA THR A 111 -6.60 -6.74 -5.99
C THR A 111 -5.74 -7.84 -6.62
N LEU A 112 -4.57 -7.48 -7.18
CA LEU A 112 -3.62 -8.45 -7.74
C LEU A 112 -2.99 -9.36 -6.69
N PHE A 113 -2.90 -8.91 -5.43
CA PHE A 113 -2.44 -9.72 -4.31
C PHE A 113 -3.47 -10.79 -3.94
N TYR A 114 -4.76 -10.42 -3.85
CA TYR A 114 -5.81 -11.42 -3.60
C TYR A 114 -5.86 -12.48 -4.69
N ILE A 115 -5.69 -12.09 -5.95
CA ILE A 115 -5.68 -13.04 -7.08
C ILE A 115 -4.57 -14.08 -6.91
N ILE A 116 -3.33 -13.66 -6.67
CA ILE A 116 -2.22 -14.62 -6.55
C ILE A 116 -2.33 -15.52 -5.32
N CYS A 117 -2.85 -15.00 -4.20
CA CYS A 117 -3.15 -15.84 -3.03
C CYS A 117 -4.23 -16.87 -3.31
N ILE A 118 -5.29 -16.51 -4.04
CA ILE A 118 -6.35 -17.43 -4.44
C ILE A 118 -5.81 -18.49 -5.41
N LEU A 119 -4.96 -18.12 -6.37
CA LEU A 119 -4.32 -19.08 -7.27
C LEU A 119 -3.47 -20.09 -6.50
N MET A 120 -2.63 -19.64 -5.56
CA MET A 120 -1.86 -20.54 -4.68
C MET A 120 -2.75 -21.45 -3.82
N LEU A 121 -3.91 -20.97 -3.37
CA LEU A 121 -4.90 -21.79 -2.65
C LEU A 121 -5.54 -22.86 -3.55
N ILE A 122 -5.83 -22.53 -4.81
CA ILE A 122 -6.45 -23.45 -5.79
C ILE A 122 -5.47 -24.54 -6.21
N GLU A 123 -4.25 -24.18 -6.58
CA GLU A 123 -3.19 -25.12 -6.96
C GLU A 123 -2.71 -25.96 -5.77
N LYS A 124 -3.03 -25.51 -4.54
CA LYS A 124 -2.56 -26.09 -3.28
C LYS A 124 -1.03 -26.09 -3.16
N GLU A 125 -0.39 -25.17 -3.87
CA GLU A 125 1.05 -25.01 -3.90
C GLU A 125 1.44 -23.68 -3.26
N THR A 126 2.14 -23.78 -2.13
CA THR A 126 2.78 -22.65 -1.48
C THR A 126 3.97 -23.12 -0.63
N ASP A 127 4.88 -22.21 -0.34
CA ASP A 127 6.03 -22.45 0.52
C ASP A 127 6.08 -21.42 1.66
N ASN A 128 6.93 -21.65 2.66
CA ASN A 128 7.09 -20.71 3.76
C ASN A 128 7.56 -19.32 3.30
N VAL A 129 8.33 -19.25 2.20
CA VAL A 129 8.83 -18.00 1.64
C VAL A 129 7.69 -17.15 1.07
N GLN A 130 6.76 -17.74 0.34
CA GLN A 130 5.57 -17.09 -0.20
C GLN A 130 4.67 -16.54 0.90
N VAL A 131 4.49 -17.29 1.99
CA VAL A 131 3.74 -16.82 3.15
C VAL A 131 4.42 -15.62 3.82
N MET A 132 5.75 -15.63 3.95
CA MET A 132 6.52 -14.49 4.49
C MET A 132 6.47 -13.26 3.59
N LEU A 133 6.56 -13.45 2.27
CA LEU A 133 6.41 -12.37 1.29
C LEU A 133 5.00 -11.78 1.33
N ALA A 134 3.97 -12.61 1.50
CA ALA A 134 2.59 -12.15 1.65
C ALA A 134 2.43 -11.25 2.88
N TRP A 135 2.98 -11.64 4.03
CA TRP A 135 2.99 -10.78 5.22
C TRP A 135 3.79 -9.49 5.02
N THR A 136 4.95 -9.58 4.35
CA THR A 136 5.77 -8.41 4.01
C THR A 136 4.98 -7.40 3.17
N TYR A 137 4.26 -7.90 2.15
CA TYR A 137 3.37 -7.08 1.32
C TYR A 137 2.32 -6.36 2.15
N VAL A 138 1.63 -7.09 3.04
CA VAL A 138 0.58 -6.53 3.90
C VAL A 138 1.16 -5.45 4.82
N LEU A 139 2.28 -5.71 5.49
CA LEU A 139 2.92 -4.74 6.38
C LEU A 139 3.32 -3.45 5.65
N LEU A 140 3.85 -3.56 4.42
CA LEU A 140 4.16 -2.40 3.59
C LEU A 140 2.90 -1.61 3.19
N ARG A 141 1.75 -2.28 3.00
CA ARG A 141 0.47 -1.62 2.73
C ARG A 141 -0.06 -0.87 3.95
N TRP A 142 0.05 -1.45 5.14
CA TRP A 142 -0.27 -0.76 6.39
C TRP A 142 0.60 0.49 6.56
N LEU A 143 1.92 0.34 6.38
CA LEU A 143 2.87 1.47 6.43
C LEU A 143 2.50 2.56 5.42
N HIS A 144 2.25 2.20 4.16
CA HIS A 144 1.85 3.14 3.12
C HIS A 144 0.56 3.90 3.47
N ALA A 145 -0.47 3.20 3.94
CA ALA A 145 -1.75 3.80 4.32
C ALA A 145 -1.59 4.77 5.50
N ILE A 146 -0.81 4.41 6.51
CA ILE A 146 -0.50 5.29 7.65
C ILE A 146 0.25 6.54 7.17
N ILE A 147 1.30 6.39 6.36
CA ILE A 147 2.06 7.53 5.83
C ILE A 147 1.15 8.45 5.02
N TYR A 148 0.28 7.90 4.17
CA TYR A 148 -0.60 8.69 3.33
C TYR A 148 -1.59 9.49 4.19
N MET A 149 -2.30 8.83 5.11
CA MET A 149 -3.32 9.51 5.92
C MET A 149 -2.73 10.50 6.93
N ALA A 150 -1.68 10.10 7.67
CA ALA A 150 -1.15 10.90 8.77
C ALA A 150 -0.11 11.95 8.32
N LEU A 151 0.97 11.50 7.66
CA LEU A 151 2.12 12.34 7.36
C LEU A 151 1.98 13.08 6.03
N ASN A 152 1.37 12.43 5.04
CA ASN A 152 1.26 12.86 3.64
C ASN A 152 2.58 13.34 3.03
N TRP A 153 3.70 12.75 3.44
CA TRP A 153 5.00 13.07 2.87
C TRP A 153 5.29 12.19 1.65
N VAL A 154 5.41 12.84 0.49
CA VAL A 154 5.45 12.19 -0.83
C VAL A 154 6.61 11.19 -1.00
N PRO A 155 7.84 11.46 -0.53
CA PRO A 155 8.93 10.51 -0.71
C PRO A 155 8.69 9.18 0.04
N TYR A 156 8.20 9.23 1.28
CA TYR A 156 7.87 8.03 2.06
C TYR A 156 6.69 7.25 1.49
N ARG A 157 5.64 7.94 1.04
CA ARG A 157 4.47 7.25 0.45
C ARG A 157 4.87 6.55 -0.84
N PHE A 158 5.73 7.16 -1.66
CA PHE A 158 6.21 6.54 -2.89
C PHE A 158 7.11 5.33 -2.61
N ALA A 159 8.07 5.47 -1.68
CA ALA A 159 8.97 4.39 -1.30
C ALA A 159 8.22 3.15 -0.78
N SER A 160 7.30 3.34 0.18
CA SER A 160 6.47 2.24 0.72
C SER A 160 5.58 1.59 -0.34
N TRP A 161 4.97 2.39 -1.22
CA TRP A 161 4.20 1.87 -2.35
C TRP A 161 5.06 1.04 -3.31
N ALA A 162 6.21 1.58 -3.73
CA ALA A 162 7.14 0.91 -4.65
C ALA A 162 7.68 -0.40 -4.06
N SER A 163 8.13 -0.39 -2.80
CA SER A 163 8.55 -1.58 -2.05
C SER A 163 7.47 -2.66 -2.05
N SER A 164 6.21 -2.27 -1.83
CA SER A 164 5.08 -3.22 -1.83
C SER A 164 4.82 -3.79 -3.23
N CYS A 165 4.95 -2.98 -4.28
CA CYS A 165 4.79 -3.44 -5.66
C CYS A 165 5.90 -4.40 -6.08
N ILE A 166 7.16 -4.14 -5.69
CA ILE A 166 8.29 -5.04 -5.92
C ILE A 166 8.06 -6.38 -5.22
N THR A 167 7.65 -6.34 -3.94
CA THR A 167 7.32 -7.54 -3.17
C THR A 167 6.23 -8.37 -3.86
N LEU A 168 5.16 -7.72 -4.34
CA LEU A 168 4.10 -8.38 -5.09
C LEU A 168 4.60 -9.00 -6.39
N GLY A 169 5.46 -8.29 -7.14
CA GLY A 169 6.09 -8.83 -8.35
C GLY A 169 6.88 -10.11 -8.05
N ILE A 170 7.65 -10.13 -6.95
CA ILE A 170 8.41 -11.30 -6.52
C ILE A 170 7.47 -12.47 -6.19
N ILE A 171 6.35 -12.24 -5.49
CA ILE A 171 5.35 -13.29 -5.20
C ILE A 171 4.86 -13.93 -6.51
N TRP A 172 4.50 -13.11 -7.50
CA TRP A 172 4.06 -13.57 -8.82
C TRP A 172 5.15 -14.34 -9.57
N PHE A 173 6.37 -13.80 -9.64
CA PHE A 173 7.49 -14.47 -10.31
C PHE A 173 7.82 -15.83 -9.68
N ARG A 174 7.80 -15.91 -8.35
CA ARG A 174 8.01 -17.18 -7.63
C ARG A 174 6.89 -18.18 -7.90
N PHE A 175 5.63 -17.74 -7.89
CA PHE A 175 4.50 -18.62 -8.19
C PHE A 175 4.64 -19.23 -9.59
N VAL A 176 4.94 -18.40 -10.59
CA VAL A 176 5.14 -18.85 -11.98
C VAL A 176 6.35 -19.79 -12.10
N GLY A 177 7.45 -19.48 -11.42
CA GLY A 177 8.67 -20.30 -11.47
C GLY A 177 8.56 -21.66 -10.78
N HIS A 178 7.60 -21.84 -9.87
CA HIS A 178 7.47 -23.07 -9.07
C HIS A 178 6.28 -23.96 -9.47
N GLY A 179 5.14 -23.40 -9.88
CA GLY A 179 3.90 -24.18 -10.02
C GLY A 179 3.10 -23.96 -11.30
N ALA A 180 3.45 -23.01 -12.18
CA ALA A 180 2.56 -22.67 -13.30
C ALA A 180 2.64 -23.61 -14.52
N PHE A 181 3.63 -24.51 -14.61
CA PHE A 181 3.89 -25.31 -15.84
C PHE A 181 4.45 -26.72 -15.62
N SER A 182 4.41 -27.26 -14.41
CA SER A 182 4.87 -28.63 -14.09
C SER A 182 3.69 -29.53 -13.77
#